data_AF-X0QDT0-F1
#
_entry.id   AF-X0QDT0-F1
#
_cell.length_a   1.000
_cell.length_b   1.000
_cell.length_c   1.000
_cell.angle_alpha   90.00
_cell.angle_beta   90.00
_cell.angle_gamma   90.00
#
_symmetry.space_group_name_H-M   'P 1'
#
loop_
_entity.id
_entity.type
_entity.pdbx_description
1 polymer ?
#
loop_
_entity_poly.entity_id
_entity_poly.type
_entity_poly.pdbx_seq_one_letter_code
_entity_poly.pdbx_strand_id
1 'polypeptide(L)' 'MEIIKSIRYVDEVFYEESLDLKKQYIIDCKANILVMGDDWKGRFDFCSDICEVIYLSRTPSISTTEVIELIKE' A
#
# COMPACT_ATOMS: atom_id res chain seq x y z
N MET A 1 12.75 -9.96 6.97
CA MET A 1 12.88 -8.63 6.34
C MET A 1 13.68 -8.64 5.04
N GLU A 2 14.62 -9.57 4.86
CA GLU A 2 15.53 -9.57 3.69
C GLU A 2 14.84 -9.62 2.33
N ILE A 3 13.71 -10.33 2.22
CA ILE A 3 12.96 -10.45 0.95
C ILE A 3 12.37 -9.09 0.53
N ILE A 4 11.80 -8.34 1.47
CA ILE A 4 11.16 -7.04 1.20
C ILE A 4 12.22 -5.99 0.86
N LYS A 5 13.36 -6.03 1.57
CA LYS A 5 14.49 -5.13 1.30
C LYS A 5 15.18 -5.41 -0.05
N SER A 6 15.03 -6.61 -0.60
CA SER A 6 15.59 -6.97 -1.91
C SER A 6 14.76 -6.46 -3.09
N ILE A 7 13.61 -5.82 -2.83
CA ILE A 7 12.77 -5.22 -3.87
C ILE A 7 13.42 -3.93 -4.35
N ARG A 8 13.59 -3.79 -5.68
CA ARG A 8 14.25 -2.63 -6.32
C ARG A 8 13.69 -1.27 -5.90
N TYR A 9 12.42 -1.21 -5.53
CA TYR A 9 11.71 0.02 -5.18
C TYR A 9 11.65 0.30 -3.66
N VAL A 10 12.25 -0.57 -2.85
CA VAL A 10 12.22 -0.46 -1.39
C VAL A 10 13.57 0.04 -0.89
N ASP A 11 13.58 1.25 -0.36
CA ASP A 11 14.78 1.88 0.20
C ASP A 11 15.01 1.42 1.65
N GLU A 12 13.94 1.46 2.45
CA GLU A 12 13.97 1.11 3.86
C GLU A 12 12.78 0.23 4.26
N VAL A 13 12.99 -0.64 5.23
CA VAL A 13 11.96 -1.49 5.83
C VAL A 13 12.08 -1.39 7.34
N PHE A 14 10.99 -1.00 7.99
CA PHE A 14 10.89 -0.94 9.44
C PHE A 14 9.74 -1.82 9.93
N TYR A 15 9.70 -2.04 11.25
CA TYR A 15 8.65 -2.83 11.87
C TYR A 15 7.50 -1.92 12.31
N GLU A 16 6.28 -2.28 11.93
CA GLU A 16 5.07 -1.59 12.39
C GLU A 16 4.53 -2.34 13.62
N GLU A 17 4.70 -1.77 14.82
CA GLU A 17 4.23 -2.40 16.06
C GLU A 17 2.74 -2.18 16.32
N SER A 18 2.19 -1.04 15.86
CA SER A 18 0.79 -0.69 16.08
C SER A 18 0.30 0.36 15.09
N LEU A 19 -0.99 0.28 14.75
CA LEU A 19 -1.68 1.23 13.88
C LEU A 19 -1.77 2.64 14.50
N ASP A 20 -1.80 2.75 15.83
CA ASP A 20 -1.78 4.05 16.52
C ASP A 20 -0.47 4.81 16.29
N LEU A 21 0.64 4.09 16.18
CA LEU A 21 1.98 4.67 15.94
C LEU A 21 2.18 5.06 14.46
N LYS A 22 1.26 4.69 13.56
CA LYS A 22 1.31 5.01 12.12
C LYS A 22 1.59 6.49 11.88
N LYS A 23 0.90 7.37 12.60
CA LYS A 23 1.11 8.83 12.48
C LYS A 23 2.53 9.24 12.82
N GLN A 24 3.07 8.67 13.89
CA GLN A 24 4.40 9.00 14.36
C GLN A 24 5.47 8.49 13.39
N TYR A 25 5.30 7.29 12.83
CA TYR A 25 6.18 6.78 11.76
C TYR A 25 6.16 7.69 10.53
N ILE A 26 5.00 8.18 10.11
CA ILE A 26 4.88 9.12 8.98
C ILE A 26 5.65 10.42 9.26
N ILE A 27 5.55 10.95 10.48
CA ILE A 27 6.26 12.18 10.88
C ILE A 27 7.77 11.94 10.96
N ASP A 28 8.20 10.83 11.57
CA ASP A 28 9.61 10.49 11.78
C ASP A 28 10.32 10.22 10.44
N CYS A 29 9.69 9.43 9.58
CA CYS A 29 10.14 9.18 8.21
C CYS A 29 9.91 10.38 7.27
N LYS A 30 9.26 11.45 7.75
CA LYS A 30 8.83 12.62 6.95
C LYS A 30 8.14 12.23 5.64
N ALA A 31 7.27 11.22 5.71
CA ALA A 31 6.56 10.72 4.56
C ALA A 31 5.49 11.73 4.11
N ASN A 32 5.59 12.20 2.87
CA ASN A 32 4.58 13.08 2.29
C ASN A 32 3.34 12.34 1.79
N ILE A 33 3.49 11.06 1.42
CA ILE A 33 2.44 10.27 0.79
C ILE A 33 2.37 8.89 1.44
N LEU A 34 1.19 8.51 1.91
CA LEU A 34 0.88 7.16 2.39
C LEU A 34 0.08 6.42 1.33
N VAL A 35 0.69 5.39 0.73
CA VAL A 35 0.04 4.58 -0.29
C VAL A 35 -0.49 3.28 0.33
N MET A 36 -1.76 2.98 0.08
CA MET A 36 -2.42 1.75 0.54
C MET A 36 -3.24 1.11 -0.58
N GLY A 37 -3.53 -0.17 -0.47
CA GLY A 37 -4.50 -0.81 -1.36
C GLY A 37 -5.93 -0.32 -1.09
N ASP A 38 -6.77 -0.30 -2.12
CA ASP A 38 -8.20 0.09 -2.04
C ASP A 38 -9.00 -0.71 -0.99
N ASP A 39 -8.52 -1.89 -0.59
CA ASP A 39 -9.07 -2.71 0.51
C ASP A 39 -9.14 -1.95 1.85
N TRP A 40 -8.26 -0.96 2.03
CA TRP A 40 -8.14 -0.15 3.25
C TRP A 40 -8.72 1.26 3.11
N LYS A 41 -9.50 1.50 2.06
CA LYS A 41 -10.10 2.81 1.78
C LYS A 41 -10.92 3.31 2.96
N GLY A 42 -10.62 4.53 3.41
CA GLY A 42 -11.27 5.18 4.56
C GLY A 42 -10.75 4.74 5.93
N ARG A 43 -9.92 3.68 6.02
CA ARG A 43 -9.36 3.23 7.31
C ARG A 43 -8.16 4.04 7.77
N PHE A 44 -7.42 4.64 6.84
CA PHE A 44 -6.22 5.44 7.11
C PHE A 44 -6.46 6.94 6.93
N ASP A 45 -7.71 7.36 6.78
CA ASP A 45 -8.08 8.76 6.58
C ASP A 45 -7.65 9.66 7.76
N PHE A 46 -7.54 9.07 8.96
CA PHE A 46 -7.01 9.74 10.15
C PHE A 46 -5.56 10.24 10.01
N CYS A 47 -4.79 9.71 9.05
CA CYS A 47 -3.44 10.16 8.69
C CYS A 47 -3.43 11.21 7.56
N SER A 48 -4.58 11.49 6.93
CA SER A 48 -4.71 12.45 5.82
C SER A 48 -4.34 13.89 6.25
N ASP A 49 -4.44 14.19 7.55
CA ASP A 49 -4.06 15.48 8.14
C ASP A 49 -2.55 15.74 8.10
N ILE A 50 -1.73 14.69 8.12
CA ILE A 50 -0.25 14.80 8.18
C ILE A 50 0.45 14.40 6.87
N CYS A 51 -0.21 13.63 6.00
CA CYS A 51 0.33 13.17 4.72
C CYS A 51 -0.79 12.86 3.73
N GLU A 52 -0.49 12.84 2.44
CA GLU A 52 -1.47 12.50 1.41
C GLU A 52 -1.74 10.99 1.39
N VAL A 53 -2.97 10.57 1.69
CA VAL A 53 -3.34 9.14 1.69
C VAL A 53 -3.88 8.74 0.31
N ILE A 54 -3.11 7.96 -0.43
CA ILE A 54 -3.48 7.47 -1.76
C ILE A 54 -3.87 6.00 -1.68
N TYR A 55 -5.08 5.69 -2.15
CA TYR A 55 -5.54 4.32 -2.30
C TYR A 55 -5.34 3.85 -3.73
N LEU A 56 -4.37 2.96 -3.94
CA LEU A 56 -4.18 2.31 -5.22
C LEU A 56 -5.28 1.28 -5.42
N SER A 57 -6.05 1.46 -6.49
CA SER A 57 -6.93 0.43 -7.02
C SER A 57 -6.10 -0.82 -7.30
N ARG A 58 -6.65 -2.00 -6.98
CA ARG A 58 -6.04 -3.25 -7.45
C ARG A 58 -5.91 -3.15 -8.97
N THR A 59 -4.79 -3.57 -9.52
CA THR A 59 -4.55 -3.58 -10.97
C THR A 59 -5.75 -4.26 -11.66
N PRO A 60 -6.57 -3.52 -12.44
CA PRO A 60 -7.49 -4.18 -13.34
C PRO A 60 -6.62 -4.87 -14.39
N SER A 61 -6.91 -6.13 -14.70
CA SER A 61 -6.18 -6.98 -15.67
C SER A 61 -4.97 -7.76 -15.12
N ILE A 62 -5.21 -8.69 -14.19
CA ILE A 62 -5.33 -10.12 -14.54
C ILE A 62 -6.48 -10.69 -13.70
N SER A 63 -7.70 -10.46 -14.14
CA SER A 63 -8.83 -11.27 -13.66
C SER A 63 -8.72 -12.62 -14.33
N THR A 64 -8.58 -13.69 -13.55
CA THR A 64 -8.62 -15.08 -14.02
C THR A 64 -9.86 -15.36 -14.88
N THR A 65 -10.93 -14.58 -14.70
CA THR A 65 -12.14 -14.57 -15.51
C THR A 65 -11.89 -14.25 -16.99
N GLU A 66 -11.06 -13.24 -17.32
CA GLU A 66 -10.75 -12.88 -18.71
C GLU A 66 -9.92 -13.95 -19.42
N VAL A 67 -9.02 -14.63 -18.69
CA VAL A 67 -8.21 -15.74 -19.24
C VAL A 67 -9.07 -16.98 -19.50
N ILE A 68 -10.07 -17.27 -18.66
CA ILE A 68 -10.98 -18.41 -18.86
C ILE A 68 -11.91 -18.21 -20.07
N GLU A 69 -12.34 -16.98 -20.37
CA GLU A 69 -13.15 -16.69 -21.57
C GLU A 69 -12.35 -16.85 -22.87
N LEU A 70 -11.07 -16.49 -22.88
CA LEU A 70 -10.19 -16.62 -24.06
C LEU A 70 -9.84 -18.07 -24.43
N ILE A 71 -9.99 -19.04 -23.51
CA ILE A 71 -9.67 -20.47 -23.77
C ILE A 71 -10.91 -21.23 -24.31
N LYS A 72 -12.07 -20.57 -24.41
CA LYS A 72 -13.33 -21.19 -24.88
C LYS A 72 -13.59 -21.07 -26.39
N GLU A 73 -12.66 -20.53 -27.17
CA GLU A 73 -12.75 -20.48 -28.64
C GLU A 73 -11.84 -21.48 -29.34
#